data_AF-A0A1F1XJS8-F1
#
_entry.id   AF-A0A1F1XJS8-F1
#
_cell.length_a   1.000
_cell.length_b   1.000
_cell.length_c   1.000
_cell.angle_alpha   90.00
_cell.angle_beta   90.00
_cell.angle_gamma   90.00
#
_symmetry.space_group_name_H-M   'P 1'
#
loop_
_entity.id
_entity.type
_entity.pdbx_description
1 polymer ?
#
loop_
_entity_poly.entity_id
_entity_poly.type
_entity_poly.pdbx_seq_one_letter_code
_entity_poly.pdbx_strand_id
1 'polypeptide(L)'
;MSDLRDEQQDRRRLRRGPVIAVLSVAVLVLLTLSGVLGAQLLFSDDEEPREGGATTSSAPPSSQPVIRDDLKVTVGEGGSAASEHDPSVPVGYEPTCKGAVEAATNYLVGLDYTKATSGELSQEEYVALTEELTTGEYQESSVQSTREMLEEFGDAESPRGSIRPDWGGFTVAECTEEESATVQIVHAYDYWGEGEFYYATSSTTLAWVDGDWKISGTGQAEAPTTLPEEPVTEPDDEVSTLVGTHTQWENYEDAS
;
A
#
# COMPACT_ATOMS: atom_id res chain seq x y z
N MET A 1 43.89 -7.35 22.87
CA MET A 1 43.49 -6.42 21.79
C MET A 1 43.40 -7.09 20.41
N SER A 2 43.39 -8.43 20.32
CA SER A 2 43.21 -9.16 19.06
C SER A 2 41.79 -9.74 18.90
N ASP A 3 41.11 -10.07 20.01
CA ASP A 3 39.77 -10.69 19.95
C ASP A 3 38.63 -9.77 19.46
N LEU A 4 38.70 -8.46 19.73
CA LEU A 4 37.63 -7.53 19.31
C LEU A 4 37.64 -7.25 17.79
N ARG A 5 38.70 -7.63 17.08
CA ARG A 5 38.81 -7.44 15.63
C ARG A 5 38.18 -8.59 14.83
N ASP A 6 38.18 -9.79 15.41
CA ASP A 6 37.62 -10.97 14.77
C ASP A 6 36.08 -10.98 14.85
N GLU A 7 35.48 -10.49 15.95
CA GLU A 7 34.02 -10.34 16.05
C GLU A 7 33.43 -9.33 15.04
N GLN A 8 34.16 -8.27 14.70
CA GLN A 8 33.71 -7.32 13.67
C GLN A 8 33.86 -7.85 12.24
N GLN A 9 34.81 -8.76 11.99
CA GLN A 9 34.95 -9.39 10.68
C GLN A 9 33.90 -10.48 10.43
N ASP A 10 33.48 -11.21 11.46
CA ASP A 10 32.41 -12.21 11.33
C ASP A 10 31.03 -11.58 11.11
N ARG A 11 30.74 -10.44 11.75
CA ARG A 11 29.52 -9.66 11.47
C ARG A 11 29.43 -9.16 10.02
N ARG A 12 30.57 -8.95 9.35
CA ARG A 12 30.60 -8.53 7.93
C ARG A 12 30.42 -9.69 6.95
N ARG A 13 30.67 -10.94 7.36
CA ARG A 13 30.52 -12.12 6.49
C ARG A 13 29.08 -12.65 6.45
N LEU A 14 28.29 -12.43 7.49
CA LEU A 14 26.86 -12.78 7.52
C LEU A 14 25.97 -11.84 6.67
N ARG A 15 26.49 -10.70 6.21
CA ARG A 15 25.73 -9.68 5.44
C ARG A 15 25.57 -9.96 3.93
N ARG A 16 26.09 -11.06 3.38
CA ARG A 16 26.03 -11.32 1.93
C ARG A 16 25.11 -12.46 1.49
N GLY A 17 24.56 -13.23 2.43
CA GLY A 17 23.66 -14.35 2.14
C GLY A 17 22.19 -13.92 1.94
N PRO A 18 21.54 -13.29 2.95
CA PRO A 18 20.11 -12.98 2.86
C PRO A 18 19.82 -11.71 2.06
N VAL A 19 20.73 -10.73 2.01
CA VAL A 19 20.52 -9.47 1.27
C VAL A 19 20.41 -9.67 -0.24
N ILE A 20 21.09 -10.69 -0.79
CA ILE A 20 21.02 -11.00 -2.23
C ILE A 20 19.75 -11.79 -2.57
N ALA A 21 19.28 -12.65 -1.66
CA ALA A 21 18.00 -13.35 -1.82
C ALA A 21 16.84 -12.34 -1.81
N VAL A 22 16.77 -11.46 -0.80
CA VAL A 22 15.71 -10.44 -0.67
C VAL A 22 15.69 -9.44 -1.84
N LEU A 23 16.85 -9.02 -2.35
CA LEU A 23 16.92 -8.16 -3.55
C LEU A 23 16.44 -8.87 -4.83
N SER A 24 16.63 -10.18 -4.92
CA SER A 24 16.20 -10.96 -6.09
C SER A 24 14.67 -11.12 -6.13
N VAL A 25 14.04 -11.29 -4.96
CA VAL A 25 12.58 -11.35 -4.80
C VAL A 25 11.93 -10.00 -5.07
N ALA A 26 12.51 -8.90 -4.55
CA ALA A 26 12.02 -7.55 -4.81
C ALA A 26 11.98 -7.23 -6.33
N VAL A 27 12.99 -7.69 -7.08
CA VAL A 27 13.04 -7.54 -8.55
C VAL A 27 12.02 -8.46 -9.24
N LEU A 28 11.77 -9.67 -8.72
CA LEU A 28 10.82 -10.61 -9.31
C LEU A 28 9.36 -10.17 -9.12
N VAL A 29 9.01 -9.62 -7.96
CA VAL A 29 7.70 -8.99 -7.70
C VAL A 29 7.53 -7.71 -8.53
N LEU A 30 8.59 -6.92 -8.71
CA LEU A 30 8.56 -5.75 -9.61
C LEU A 30 8.37 -6.14 -11.10
N LEU A 31 8.91 -7.29 -11.53
CA LEU A 31 8.80 -7.76 -12.91
C LEU A 31 7.43 -8.40 -13.23
N THR A 32 6.78 -9.07 -12.27
CA THR A 32 5.41 -9.57 -12.49
C THR A 32 4.39 -8.43 -12.55
N LEU A 33 4.58 -7.36 -11.78
CA LEU A 33 3.77 -6.13 -11.84
C LEU A 33 3.95 -5.32 -13.13
N SER A 34 5.07 -5.50 -13.84
CA SER A 34 5.30 -4.85 -15.15
C SER A 34 4.48 -5.48 -16.30
N GLY A 35 3.87 -6.65 -16.08
CA GLY A 35 3.21 -7.44 -17.13
C GLY A 35 1.82 -6.94 -17.57
N VAL A 36 1.16 -6.07 -16.79
CA VAL A 36 -0.24 -5.67 -17.05
C VAL A 36 -0.36 -4.36 -17.85
N LEU A 37 0.74 -3.61 -18.03
CA LEU A 37 0.76 -2.37 -18.82
C LEU A 37 1.09 -2.56 -20.32
N GLY A 38 1.21 -3.81 -20.80
CA GLY A 38 1.68 -4.13 -22.15
C GLY A 38 0.63 -4.44 -23.22
N ALA A 39 -0.68 -4.41 -22.91
CA ALA A 39 -1.71 -4.92 -23.82
C ALA A 39 -2.62 -3.87 -24.50
N GLN A 40 -2.45 -2.57 -24.24
CA GLN A 40 -3.31 -1.52 -24.83
C GLN A 40 -2.62 -0.54 -25.80
N LEU A 41 -1.34 -0.73 -26.14
CA LEU A 41 -0.59 0.19 -27.03
C LEU A 41 -0.14 -0.39 -28.37
N LEU A 42 -0.78 -1.45 -28.88
CA LEU A 42 -0.41 -2.06 -30.17
C LEU A 42 -1.47 -2.00 -31.28
N PHE A 43 -2.44 -1.09 -31.18
CA PHE A 43 -3.32 -0.77 -32.31
C PHE A 43 -3.58 0.74 -32.40
N SER A 44 -2.69 1.46 -33.06
CA SER A 44 -2.99 2.74 -33.72
C SER A 44 -2.02 2.91 -34.88
N ASP A 45 -2.60 2.93 -36.08
CA ASP A 45 -1.93 3.06 -37.37
C ASP A 45 -1.11 4.35 -37.50
N ASP A 46 0.01 4.22 -38.23
CA ASP A 46 0.87 5.28 -38.75
C ASP A 46 0.10 6.38 -39.50
N GLU A 47 0.20 7.62 -39.03
CA GLU A 47 0.06 8.82 -39.87
C GLU A 47 1.05 9.90 -39.40
N GLU A 48 1.88 10.38 -40.33
CA GLU A 48 3.04 11.28 -40.13
C GLU A 48 2.72 12.67 -39.53
N PRO A 49 3.71 13.35 -38.90
CA PRO A 49 3.49 14.55 -38.09
C PRO A 49 3.40 15.83 -38.94
N ARG A 50 2.47 16.72 -38.58
CA ARG A 50 2.49 18.13 -39.04
C ARG A 50 2.95 19.04 -37.91
N GLU A 51 4.03 19.76 -38.17
CA GLU A 51 4.50 20.92 -37.40
C GLU A 51 3.47 22.07 -37.43
N GLY A 52 3.28 22.74 -36.30
CA GLY A 52 2.73 24.09 -36.28
C GLY A 52 2.10 24.50 -34.95
N GLY A 53 2.66 25.54 -34.32
CA GLY A 53 1.90 26.43 -33.44
C GLY A 53 2.36 26.49 -31.99
N ALA A 54 3.33 27.36 -31.70
CA ALA A 54 3.55 27.87 -30.36
C ALA A 54 2.36 28.74 -29.93
N THR A 55 1.72 28.42 -28.81
CA THR A 55 1.02 29.41 -27.96
C THR A 55 0.84 28.90 -26.53
N THR A 56 1.20 29.79 -25.61
CA THR A 56 0.69 29.97 -24.23
C THR A 56 0.95 28.87 -23.20
N SER A 57 1.96 29.17 -22.37
CA SER A 57 2.03 28.85 -20.95
C SER A 57 0.64 28.85 -20.31
N SER A 58 0.28 27.71 -19.74
CA SER A 58 -0.70 27.60 -18.66
C SER A 58 -0.04 26.67 -17.65
N ALA A 59 0.59 27.23 -16.61
CA ALA A 59 0.84 26.47 -15.41
C ALA A 59 -0.52 25.89 -14.95
N PRO A 60 -0.61 24.60 -14.59
CA PRO A 60 -1.86 24.04 -14.11
C PRO A 60 -2.33 24.83 -12.88
N PRO A 61 -3.64 25.04 -12.70
CA PRO A 61 -4.14 25.62 -11.47
C PRO A 61 -3.74 24.71 -10.31
N SER A 62 -2.88 25.23 -9.43
CA SER A 62 -2.66 24.73 -8.07
C SER A 62 -4.01 24.72 -7.36
N SER A 63 -4.78 23.66 -7.57
CA SER A 63 -6.03 23.43 -6.88
C SER A 63 -5.61 22.85 -5.53
N GLN A 64 -5.67 23.68 -4.49
CA GLN A 64 -5.45 23.19 -3.13
C GLN A 64 -6.42 22.03 -2.89
N PRO A 65 -5.97 20.94 -2.26
CA PRO A 65 -6.83 19.77 -2.02
C PRO A 65 -8.04 20.17 -1.14
N VAL A 66 -9.23 19.70 -1.49
CA VAL A 66 -10.47 19.93 -0.71
C VAL A 66 -10.59 18.88 0.38
N ILE A 67 -10.61 19.28 1.66
CA ILE A 67 -10.84 18.38 2.79
C ILE A 67 -12.28 17.82 2.72
N ARG A 68 -12.42 16.49 2.84
CA ARG A 68 -13.68 15.74 2.83
C ARG A 68 -13.88 15.06 4.18
N ASP A 69 -14.44 15.77 5.15
CA ASP A 69 -14.69 15.23 6.50
C ASP A 69 -15.60 13.99 6.50
N ASP A 70 -16.45 13.87 5.47
CA ASP A 70 -17.31 12.72 5.25
C ASP A 70 -16.54 11.43 4.91
N LEU A 71 -15.27 11.53 4.54
CA LEU A 71 -14.40 10.39 4.23
C LEU A 71 -13.32 10.15 5.30
N LYS A 72 -13.52 10.65 6.54
CA LYS A 72 -12.62 10.32 7.66
C LYS A 72 -12.58 8.80 7.85
N VAL A 73 -11.37 8.25 7.84
CA VAL A 73 -11.07 6.83 8.09
C VAL A 73 -10.24 6.71 9.36
N THR A 74 -10.44 5.64 10.11
CA THR A 74 -9.59 5.26 11.23
C THR A 74 -9.20 3.80 11.06
N VAL A 75 -7.91 3.50 11.14
CA VAL A 75 -7.41 2.12 10.96
C VAL A 75 -8.02 1.24 12.04
N GLY A 76 -8.55 0.09 11.63
CA GLY A 76 -9.29 -0.85 12.48
C GLY A 76 -10.76 -0.50 12.69
N GLU A 77 -11.25 0.60 12.12
CA GLU A 77 -12.67 0.99 12.17
C GLU A 77 -13.37 0.87 10.80
N GLY A 78 -14.68 1.05 10.81
CA GLY A 78 -15.56 0.71 9.68
C GLY A 78 -15.98 -0.75 9.72
N GLY A 79 -16.60 -1.22 8.64
CA GLY A 79 -17.10 -2.58 8.55
C GLY A 79 -18.25 -2.87 9.51
N SER A 80 -18.86 -4.04 9.35
CA SER A 80 -19.91 -4.55 10.24
C SER A 80 -19.46 -5.79 11.03
N ALA A 81 -18.32 -6.37 10.65
CA ALA A 81 -17.70 -7.52 11.29
C ALA A 81 -16.16 -7.39 11.24
N ALA A 82 -15.47 -8.34 11.86
CA ALA A 82 -14.05 -8.55 11.70
C ALA A 82 -13.80 -9.87 10.96
N SER A 83 -12.68 -9.96 10.25
CA SER A 83 -12.25 -11.19 9.58
C SER A 83 -12.12 -12.34 10.58
N GLU A 84 -12.47 -13.54 10.13
CA GLU A 84 -12.28 -14.77 10.91
C GLU A 84 -10.80 -15.19 11.00
N HIS A 85 -9.95 -14.67 10.10
CA HIS A 85 -8.53 -14.99 10.00
C HIS A 85 -7.64 -13.94 10.70
N ASP A 86 -8.10 -12.69 10.79
CA ASP A 86 -7.47 -11.65 11.60
C ASP A 86 -8.52 -10.70 12.20
N PRO A 87 -8.81 -10.79 13.51
CA PRO A 87 -9.79 -9.94 14.18
C PRO A 87 -9.45 -8.44 14.16
N SER A 88 -8.21 -8.06 13.80
CA SER A 88 -7.83 -6.66 13.63
C SER A 88 -8.29 -6.06 12.29
N VAL A 89 -8.77 -6.88 11.36
CA VAL A 89 -9.16 -6.44 10.02
C VAL A 89 -10.69 -6.40 9.93
N PRO A 90 -11.31 -5.21 9.81
CA PRO A 90 -12.75 -5.10 9.62
C PRO A 90 -13.15 -5.57 8.22
N VAL A 91 -14.34 -6.13 8.10
CA VAL A 91 -14.99 -6.59 6.86
C VAL A 91 -16.48 -6.24 6.89
N GLY A 92 -17.16 -6.42 5.75
CA GLY A 92 -18.59 -6.12 5.59
C GLY A 92 -18.86 -4.61 5.65
N TYR A 93 -18.09 -3.85 4.88
CA TYR A 93 -18.23 -2.38 4.76
C TYR A 93 -19.52 -2.01 4.03
N GLU A 94 -19.97 -0.76 4.18
CA GLU A 94 -21.10 -0.27 3.38
C GLU A 94 -20.70 -0.12 1.89
N PRO A 95 -21.62 -0.32 0.93
CA PRO A 95 -21.36 -0.19 -0.50
C PRO A 95 -21.16 1.25 -0.99
N THR A 96 -20.61 2.13 -0.16
CA THR A 96 -20.37 3.54 -0.45
C THR A 96 -18.91 3.78 -0.78
N CYS A 97 -18.60 4.96 -1.35
CA CYS A 97 -17.19 5.35 -1.54
C CYS A 97 -16.43 5.48 -0.22
N LYS A 98 -17.10 5.85 0.88
CA LYS A 98 -16.49 5.85 2.22
C LYS A 98 -16.09 4.44 2.63
N GLY A 99 -16.99 3.48 2.49
CA GLY A 99 -16.70 2.06 2.78
C GLY A 99 -15.55 1.52 1.95
N ALA A 100 -15.44 1.93 0.68
CA ALA A 100 -14.31 1.53 -0.17
C ALA A 100 -12.97 2.10 0.34
N VAL A 101 -12.92 3.36 0.77
CA VAL A 101 -11.70 3.96 1.33
C VAL A 101 -11.32 3.30 2.66
N GLU A 102 -12.30 3.04 3.53
CA GLU A 102 -12.10 2.32 4.79
C GLU A 102 -11.52 0.92 4.51
N ALA A 103 -12.12 0.17 3.58
CA ALA A 103 -11.63 -1.15 3.15
C ALA A 103 -10.20 -1.09 2.61
N ALA A 104 -9.91 -0.20 1.65
CA ALA A 104 -8.57 -0.05 1.07
C ALA A 104 -7.50 0.24 2.15
N THR A 105 -7.83 1.11 3.10
CA THR A 105 -6.91 1.52 4.18
C THR A 105 -6.68 0.39 5.17
N ASN A 106 -7.75 -0.30 5.57
CA ASN A 106 -7.64 -1.40 6.52
C ASN A 106 -6.95 -2.62 5.90
N TYR A 107 -7.24 -2.95 4.65
CA TYR A 107 -6.62 -4.10 3.98
C TYR A 107 -5.14 -3.85 3.67
N LEU A 108 -4.71 -2.60 3.47
CA LEU A 108 -3.30 -2.25 3.37
C LEU A 108 -2.52 -2.67 4.63
N VAL A 109 -3.11 -2.49 5.82
CA VAL A 109 -2.52 -2.92 7.11
C VAL A 109 -2.77 -4.40 7.40
N GLY A 110 -3.94 -4.90 6.98
CA GLY A 110 -4.34 -6.29 7.14
C GLY A 110 -3.43 -7.25 6.39
N LEU A 111 -3.09 -6.91 5.15
CA LEU A 111 -2.20 -7.68 4.27
C LEU A 111 -0.73 -7.24 4.39
N ASP A 112 -0.30 -6.93 5.62
CA ASP A 112 1.12 -6.80 5.94
C ASP A 112 1.72 -8.20 6.15
N TYR A 113 2.55 -8.64 5.20
CA TYR A 113 3.17 -9.96 5.25
C TYR A 113 4.08 -10.17 6.49
N THR A 114 4.50 -9.09 7.15
CA THR A 114 5.25 -9.19 8.41
C THR A 114 4.42 -9.81 9.54
N LYS A 115 3.08 -9.78 9.46
CA LYS A 115 2.20 -10.50 10.40
C LYS A 115 2.45 -12.01 10.36
N ALA A 116 2.63 -12.58 9.17
CA ALA A 116 2.93 -14.00 9.00
C ALA A 116 4.37 -14.34 9.44
N THR A 117 5.34 -13.51 9.04
CA THR A 117 6.78 -13.79 9.30
C THR A 117 7.25 -13.43 10.71
N SER A 118 6.48 -12.62 11.45
CA SER A 118 6.71 -12.35 12.88
C SER A 118 5.93 -13.29 13.81
N GLY A 119 5.07 -14.15 13.26
CA GLY A 119 4.26 -15.11 14.02
C GLY A 119 3.01 -14.53 14.68
N GLU A 120 2.58 -13.33 14.30
CA GLU A 120 1.28 -12.77 14.72
C GLU A 120 0.11 -13.54 14.09
N LEU A 121 0.26 -13.91 12.82
CA LEU A 121 -0.62 -14.84 12.12
C LEU A 121 0.19 -16.07 11.71
N SER A 122 -0.45 -17.23 11.70
CA SER A 122 0.13 -18.36 10.98
C SER A 122 0.16 -18.09 9.48
N GLN A 123 1.06 -18.76 8.75
CA GLN A 123 1.10 -18.67 7.29
C GLN A 123 -0.23 -19.08 6.65
N GLU A 124 -0.91 -20.09 7.21
CA GLU A 124 -2.22 -20.54 6.74
C GLU A 124 -3.31 -19.48 6.96
N GLU A 125 -3.34 -18.82 8.13
CA GLU A 125 -4.25 -17.71 8.41
C GLU A 125 -4.00 -16.52 7.48
N TYR A 126 -2.74 -16.17 7.22
CA TYR A 126 -2.41 -15.07 6.31
C TYR A 126 -2.84 -15.37 4.86
N VAL A 127 -2.63 -16.60 4.38
CA VAL A 127 -3.11 -17.04 3.07
C VAL A 127 -4.64 -16.99 2.99
N ALA A 128 -5.33 -17.43 4.03
CA ALA A 128 -6.79 -17.42 4.09
C ALA A 128 -7.34 -15.98 4.16
N LEU A 129 -6.68 -15.08 4.89
CA LEU A 129 -6.98 -13.65 4.90
C LEU A 129 -6.82 -13.05 3.50
N THR A 130 -5.72 -13.36 2.80
CA THR A 130 -5.54 -12.92 1.39
C THR A 130 -6.69 -13.41 0.51
N GLU A 131 -7.10 -14.67 0.66
CA GLU A 131 -8.23 -15.23 -0.09
C GLU A 131 -9.55 -14.52 0.26
N GLU A 132 -9.82 -14.26 1.53
CA GLU A 132 -11.02 -13.55 2.01
C GLU A 132 -11.13 -12.14 1.41
N LEU A 133 -10.04 -11.36 1.45
CA LEU A 133 -10.04 -9.93 1.13
C LEU A 133 -9.88 -9.62 -0.36
N THR A 134 -9.54 -10.60 -1.19
CA THR A 134 -9.34 -10.43 -2.63
C THR A 134 -10.46 -11.09 -3.44
N THR A 135 -10.60 -10.75 -4.73
CA THR A 135 -11.64 -11.33 -5.62
C THR A 135 -11.16 -11.50 -7.06
N GLY A 136 -11.91 -12.28 -7.85
CA GLY A 136 -11.68 -12.51 -9.27
C GLY A 136 -10.34 -13.18 -9.60
N GLU A 137 -9.80 -12.94 -10.80
CA GLU A 137 -8.49 -13.47 -11.21
C GLU A 137 -7.34 -12.96 -10.30
N TYR A 138 -7.52 -11.77 -9.71
CA TYR A 138 -6.56 -11.20 -8.78
C TYR A 138 -6.44 -12.03 -7.49
N GLN A 139 -7.53 -12.61 -6.98
CA GLN A 139 -7.50 -13.51 -5.82
C GLN A 139 -6.60 -14.71 -6.06
N GLU A 140 -6.82 -15.43 -7.17
CA GLU A 140 -6.04 -16.64 -7.48
C GLU A 140 -4.54 -16.32 -7.55
N SER A 141 -4.18 -15.23 -8.24
CA SER A 141 -2.78 -14.80 -8.37
C SER A 141 -2.18 -14.32 -7.05
N SER A 142 -2.94 -13.61 -6.21
CA SER A 142 -2.49 -13.09 -4.92
C SER A 142 -2.27 -14.20 -3.90
N VAL A 143 -3.20 -15.16 -3.85
CA VAL A 143 -3.08 -16.35 -3.00
C VAL A 143 -1.87 -17.19 -3.42
N GLN A 144 -1.69 -17.42 -4.73
CA GLN A 144 -0.54 -18.16 -5.24
C GLN A 144 0.78 -17.43 -4.90
N SER A 145 0.87 -16.13 -5.19
CA SER A 145 2.06 -15.32 -4.88
C SER A 145 2.36 -15.28 -3.39
N THR A 146 1.32 -15.23 -2.53
CA THR A 146 1.48 -15.27 -1.08
C THR A 146 2.08 -16.60 -0.62
N ARG A 147 1.58 -17.73 -1.14
CA ARG A 147 2.12 -19.05 -0.81
C ARG A 147 3.58 -19.20 -1.24
N GLU A 148 3.91 -18.77 -2.45
CA GLU A 148 5.29 -18.81 -2.97
C GLU A 148 6.24 -17.95 -2.12
N MET A 149 5.82 -16.73 -1.78
CA MET A 149 6.57 -15.84 -0.90
C MET A 149 6.82 -16.47 0.48
N LEU A 150 5.77 -17.04 1.10
CA LEU A 150 5.89 -17.65 2.42
C LEU A 150 6.73 -18.94 2.41
N GLU A 151 6.66 -19.73 1.33
CA GLU A 151 7.53 -20.89 1.13
C GLU A 151 9.00 -20.47 1.03
N GLU A 152 9.29 -19.36 0.34
CA GLU A 152 10.65 -18.81 0.24
C GLU A 152 11.17 -18.31 1.59
N PHE A 153 10.33 -17.66 2.40
CA PHE A 153 10.70 -17.28 3.76
C PHE A 153 10.84 -18.49 4.70
N GLY A 154 10.08 -19.56 4.49
CA GLY A 154 10.08 -20.74 5.35
C GLY A 154 9.80 -20.38 6.81
N ASP A 155 10.57 -20.92 7.74
CA ASP A 155 10.49 -20.62 9.18
C ASP A 155 11.31 -19.38 9.59
N ALA A 156 11.71 -18.53 8.64
CA ALA A 156 12.51 -17.34 8.96
C ALA A 156 11.67 -16.32 9.74
N GLU A 157 12.04 -16.12 11.00
CA GLU A 157 11.48 -15.03 11.82
C GLU A 157 12.05 -13.69 11.35
N SER A 158 11.16 -12.77 11.00
CA SER A 158 11.51 -11.38 10.68
C SER A 158 11.03 -10.44 11.78
N PRO A 159 11.73 -9.32 12.03
CA PRO A 159 11.18 -8.26 12.86
C PRO A 159 9.79 -7.85 12.36
N ARG A 160 8.93 -7.49 13.30
CA ARG A 160 7.61 -6.98 12.96
C ARG A 160 7.76 -5.59 12.35
N GLY A 161 7.31 -5.45 11.10
CA GLY A 161 7.19 -4.15 10.47
C GLY A 161 5.98 -3.37 11.00
N SER A 162 5.83 -2.15 10.51
CA SER A 162 4.64 -1.35 10.77
C SER A 162 4.29 -0.54 9.55
N ILE A 163 3.01 -0.55 9.17
CA ILE A 163 2.46 0.36 8.19
C ILE A 163 1.66 1.43 8.92
N ARG A 164 1.85 2.69 8.54
CA ARG A 164 1.24 3.89 9.12
C ARG A 164 0.52 4.69 8.03
N PRO A 165 -0.71 4.29 7.66
CA PRO A 165 -1.54 5.09 6.75
C PRO A 165 -1.92 6.44 7.36
N ASP A 166 -1.95 6.52 8.70
CA ASP A 166 -2.21 7.74 9.47
C ASP A 166 -1.11 8.81 9.34
N TRP A 167 0.07 8.47 8.80
CA TRP A 167 1.16 9.41 8.55
C TRP A 167 1.10 10.06 7.17
N GLY A 168 0.13 9.67 6.34
CA GLY A 168 -0.08 10.21 5.01
C GLY A 168 -1.53 10.58 4.77
N GLY A 169 -2.09 10.11 3.66
CA GLY A 169 -3.46 10.43 3.24
C GLY A 169 -3.85 9.62 2.03
N PHE A 170 -5.05 9.86 1.50
CA PHE A 170 -5.53 9.14 0.33
C PHE A 170 -6.18 10.06 -0.70
N THR A 171 -6.24 9.55 -1.93
CA THR A 171 -7.03 10.11 -3.02
C THR A 171 -7.92 9.03 -3.59
N VAL A 172 -9.20 9.34 -3.79
CA VAL A 172 -10.12 8.47 -4.55
C VAL A 172 -9.98 8.83 -6.02
N ALA A 173 -9.32 7.98 -6.79
CA ALA A 173 -9.14 8.20 -8.22
C ALA A 173 -10.47 8.00 -8.97
N GLU A 174 -11.17 6.91 -8.65
CA GLU A 174 -12.46 6.55 -9.22
C GLU A 174 -13.30 5.85 -8.14
N CYS A 175 -14.62 6.09 -8.15
CA CYS A 175 -15.55 5.34 -7.30
C CYS A 175 -16.96 5.34 -7.90
N THR A 176 -17.52 4.14 -8.02
CA THR A 176 -18.92 3.89 -8.31
C THR A 176 -19.46 3.00 -7.18
N GLU A 177 -20.36 3.57 -6.36
CA GLU A 177 -21.03 2.85 -5.26
C GLU A 177 -21.65 1.55 -5.75
N GLU A 178 -21.67 0.53 -4.88
CA GLU A 178 -22.15 -0.83 -5.20
C GLU A 178 -21.42 -1.55 -6.36
N GLU A 179 -20.32 -0.99 -6.90
CA GLU A 179 -19.64 -1.55 -8.07
C GLU A 179 -18.11 -1.63 -7.92
N SER A 180 -17.41 -0.49 -7.92
CA SER A 180 -15.94 -0.46 -7.98
C SER A 180 -15.35 0.82 -7.41
N ALA A 181 -14.09 0.75 -6.97
CA ALA A 181 -13.33 1.93 -6.56
C ALA A 181 -11.84 1.75 -6.82
N THR A 182 -11.12 2.85 -7.02
CA THR A 182 -9.65 2.89 -6.99
C THR A 182 -9.20 3.96 -6.01
N VAL A 183 -8.48 3.54 -4.97
CA VAL A 183 -8.00 4.39 -3.89
C VAL A 183 -6.48 4.37 -3.88
N GLN A 184 -5.88 5.55 -3.90
CA GLN A 184 -4.44 5.74 -3.77
C GLN A 184 -4.14 6.19 -2.35
N ILE A 185 -3.22 5.52 -1.67
CA ILE A 185 -2.88 5.78 -0.27
C ILE A 185 -1.40 6.09 -0.18
N VAL A 186 -1.06 7.27 0.32
CA VAL A 186 0.28 7.57 0.81
C VAL A 186 0.35 7.11 2.25
N HIS A 187 1.34 6.26 2.55
CA HIS A 187 1.55 5.70 3.88
C HIS A 187 3.05 5.68 4.18
N ALA A 188 3.38 5.58 5.46
CA ALA A 188 4.74 5.35 5.90
C ALA A 188 4.90 3.88 6.34
N TYR A 189 6.01 3.24 5.99
CA TYR A 189 6.27 1.84 6.34
C TYR A 189 7.65 1.66 6.97
N ASP A 190 7.70 0.92 8.07
CA ASP A 190 8.93 0.41 8.69
C ASP A 190 9.01 -1.09 8.39
N TYR A 191 9.92 -1.48 7.50
CA TYR A 191 10.08 -2.87 7.09
C TYR A 191 10.85 -3.69 8.14
N TRP A 192 11.70 -3.05 8.93
CA TRP A 192 12.68 -3.72 9.80
C TRP A 192 12.33 -3.66 11.28
N GLY A 193 11.26 -2.96 11.65
CA GLY A 193 10.89 -2.74 13.05
C GLY A 193 11.93 -1.90 13.81
N GLU A 194 12.71 -1.08 13.09
CA GLU A 194 13.78 -0.25 13.66
C GLU A 194 13.31 1.16 14.03
N GLY A 195 12.05 1.49 13.74
CA GLY A 195 11.47 2.82 13.93
C GLY A 195 11.87 3.82 12.84
N GLU A 196 12.41 3.33 11.72
CA GLU A 196 12.74 4.10 10.52
C GLU A 196 11.69 3.84 9.44
N PHE A 197 10.93 4.87 9.10
CA PHE A 197 9.80 4.79 8.18
C PHE A 197 10.13 5.41 6.84
N TYR A 198 9.73 4.74 5.76
CA TYR A 198 9.80 5.26 4.41
C TYR A 198 8.41 5.55 3.89
N TYR A 199 8.24 6.65 3.17
CA TYR A 199 6.96 6.95 2.52
C TYR A 199 6.82 6.18 1.21
N ALA A 200 5.64 5.63 0.97
CA ALA A 200 5.26 5.00 -0.28
C ALA A 200 3.83 5.40 -0.67
N THR A 201 3.52 5.20 -1.95
CA THR A 201 2.14 5.33 -2.45
C THR A 201 1.69 3.99 -3.00
N SER A 202 0.59 3.46 -2.46
CA SER A 202 -0.08 2.25 -2.93
C SER A 202 -1.36 2.62 -3.67
N SER A 203 -1.64 1.94 -4.79
CA SER A 203 -2.94 1.98 -5.46
C SER A 203 -3.67 0.68 -5.20
N THR A 204 -4.91 0.76 -4.72
CA THR A 204 -5.78 -0.39 -4.45
C THR A 204 -7.05 -0.26 -5.26
N THR A 205 -7.31 -1.22 -6.14
CA THR A 205 -8.57 -1.34 -6.87
C THR A 205 -9.47 -2.33 -6.15
N LEU A 206 -10.71 -1.93 -5.92
CA LEU A 206 -11.74 -2.65 -5.19
C LEU A 206 -12.92 -2.95 -6.11
N ALA A 207 -13.57 -4.08 -5.87
CA ALA A 207 -14.86 -4.44 -6.44
C ALA A 207 -15.85 -4.77 -5.30
N TRP A 208 -17.10 -4.38 -5.47
CA TRP A 208 -18.18 -4.76 -4.56
C TRP A 208 -18.70 -6.15 -4.92
N VAL A 209 -18.39 -7.15 -4.10
CA VAL A 209 -18.69 -8.56 -4.38
C VAL A 209 -19.12 -9.27 -3.09
N ASP A 210 -20.16 -10.10 -3.19
CA ASP A 210 -20.69 -10.90 -2.07
C ASP A 210 -21.06 -10.08 -0.82
N GLY A 211 -21.42 -8.81 -1.01
CA GLY A 211 -21.83 -7.91 0.07
C GLY A 211 -20.68 -7.24 0.80
N ASP A 212 -19.48 -7.20 0.22
CA ASP A 212 -18.34 -6.46 0.77
C ASP A 212 -17.45 -5.85 -0.33
N TRP A 213 -16.60 -4.89 0.06
CA TRP A 213 -15.50 -4.42 -0.78
C TRP A 213 -14.35 -5.42 -0.71
N LYS A 214 -13.91 -5.90 -1.87
CA LYS A 214 -12.76 -6.81 -2.01
C LYS A 214 -11.74 -6.28 -3.01
N ILE A 215 -10.47 -6.56 -2.77
CA ILE A 215 -9.38 -6.14 -3.66
C ILE A 215 -9.44 -6.94 -4.96
N SER A 216 -9.55 -6.23 -6.07
CA SER A 216 -9.49 -6.75 -7.43
C SER A 216 -8.19 -6.38 -8.16
N GLY A 217 -7.34 -5.57 -7.54
CA GLY A 217 -6.03 -5.22 -8.05
C GLY A 217 -5.22 -4.34 -7.10
N THR A 218 -3.89 -4.38 -7.24
CA THR A 218 -2.98 -3.46 -6.57
C THR A 218 -1.93 -2.95 -7.55
N GLY A 219 -1.38 -1.76 -7.30
CA GLY A 219 -0.27 -1.21 -8.08
C GLY A 219 0.46 -0.10 -7.35
N GLN A 220 1.45 0.47 -8.02
CA GLN A 220 2.07 1.72 -7.60
C GLN A 220 1.29 2.89 -8.19
N ALA A 221 1.19 3.99 -7.43
CA ALA A 221 0.69 5.26 -7.92
C ALA A 221 1.76 6.35 -7.74
N GLU A 222 1.68 7.39 -8.55
CA GLU A 222 2.50 8.58 -8.33
C GLU A 222 1.95 9.35 -7.13
N ALA A 223 2.83 9.71 -6.21
CA ALA A 223 2.47 10.57 -5.10
C ALA A 223 2.06 11.96 -5.63
N PRO A 224 1.06 12.62 -5.03
CA PRO A 224 0.66 13.98 -5.42
C PRO A 224 1.71 15.03 -5.04
N THR A 225 2.74 14.65 -4.31
CA THR A 225 3.89 15.46 -3.92
C THR A 225 5.17 14.63 -3.94
N THR A 226 6.32 15.29 -3.91
CA THR A 226 7.60 14.64 -3.65
C THR A 226 7.60 14.07 -2.23
N LEU A 227 7.84 12.77 -2.09
CA LEU A 227 7.98 12.10 -0.81
C LEU A 227 9.44 12.18 -0.31
N PRO A 228 9.68 12.18 1.01
CA PRO A 228 11.02 12.08 1.56
C PRO A 228 11.77 10.86 1.04
N GLU A 229 13.02 11.05 0.58
CA GLU A 229 13.88 9.97 0.09
C GLU A 229 14.59 9.22 1.22
N GLU A 230 14.81 9.90 2.35
CA GLU A 230 15.46 9.36 3.56
C GLU A 230 14.41 8.90 4.57
N PRO A 231 14.72 7.92 5.45
CA PRO A 231 13.79 7.47 6.46
C PRO A 231 13.46 8.58 7.47
N VAL A 232 12.20 8.59 7.93
CA VAL A 232 11.69 9.47 8.98
C VAL A 232 11.38 8.67 10.24
N THR A 233 11.36 9.34 11.39
CA THR A 233 11.00 8.73 12.69
C THR A 233 9.70 9.28 13.27
N GLU A 234 9.16 10.32 12.64
CA GLU A 234 7.91 11.00 12.96
C GLU A 234 7.21 11.40 11.65
N PRO A 235 5.89 11.68 11.66
CA PRO A 235 5.18 12.15 10.47
C PRO A 235 5.86 13.37 9.85
N ASP A 236 6.00 13.37 8.52
CA ASP A 236 6.54 14.51 7.80
C ASP A 236 5.46 15.57 7.60
N ASP A 237 5.75 16.81 8.03
CA ASP A 237 4.80 17.93 7.97
C ASP A 237 4.44 18.32 6.52
N GLU A 238 5.37 18.19 5.57
CA GLU A 238 5.13 18.53 4.16
C GLU A 238 4.23 17.47 3.52
N VAL A 239 4.47 16.19 3.77
CA VAL A 239 3.56 15.10 3.36
C VAL A 239 2.19 15.27 4.01
N SER A 240 2.15 15.53 5.31
CA SER A 240 0.89 15.73 6.05
C SER A 240 0.13 16.96 5.55
N THR A 241 0.82 18.01 5.12
CA THR A 241 0.18 19.23 4.59
C THR A 241 -0.30 19.04 3.15
N LEU A 242 0.46 18.35 2.30
CA LEU A 242 0.17 18.23 0.86
C LEU A 242 -0.72 17.04 0.53
N VAL A 243 -0.67 15.99 1.36
CA VAL A 243 -1.46 14.76 1.21
C VAL A 243 -2.51 14.63 2.31
N GLY A 244 -2.18 15.03 3.54
CA GLY A 244 -3.03 14.88 4.73
C GLY A 244 -4.22 15.84 4.80
N THR A 245 -4.43 16.72 3.82
CA THR A 245 -5.69 17.49 3.69
C THR A 245 -6.87 16.67 3.19
N HIS A 246 -6.81 15.33 3.17
CA HIS A 246 -7.98 14.47 2.92
C HIS A 246 -8.37 13.59 4.11
N THR A 247 -7.63 13.65 5.21
CA THR A 247 -7.97 13.05 6.51
C THR A 247 -7.44 13.94 7.63
N GLN A 248 -8.29 14.82 8.18
CA GLN A 248 -7.97 15.38 9.50
C GLN A 248 -8.16 14.27 10.54
N TRP A 249 -7.05 13.62 10.87
CA TRP A 249 -6.85 12.83 12.07
C TRP A 249 -6.91 13.76 13.30
N GLU A 250 -8.14 14.03 13.72
CA GLU A 250 -8.60 14.61 14.99
C GLU A 250 -8.09 15.99 15.50
N ASN A 251 -9.10 16.83 15.74
CA ASN A 251 -9.26 17.81 16.83
C ASN A 251 -8.36 19.06 16.88
N TYR A 252 -8.99 20.21 16.62
CA TYR A 252 -8.90 21.34 17.55
C TYR A 252 -10.30 21.91 17.83
N GLU A 253 -10.63 21.98 19.13
CA GLU A 253 -11.77 22.72 19.67
C GLU A 253 -11.63 24.23 19.46
N ASP A 254 -12.80 24.86 19.26
CA ASP A 254 -13.16 26.28 19.38
C ASP A 254 -12.43 27.35 18.55
N ALA A 255 -13.19 28.02 17.66
CA ALA A 255 -13.57 29.42 17.89
C ALA A 255 -14.63 29.93 16.89
N SER A 256 -15.80 30.28 17.46
CA SER A 256 -16.87 31.20 17.01
C SER A 256 -17.69 30.89 15.76
#